data_AF-A0A959P233-F1
#
_entry.id   AF-A0A959P233-F1
#
_cell.length_a   1.000
_cell.length_b   1.000
_cell.length_c   1.000
_cell.angle_alpha   90.00
_cell.angle_beta   90.00
_cell.angle_gamma   90.00
#
_symmetry.space_group_name_H-M   'P 1'
#
loop_
_entity.id
_entity.type
_entity.pdbx_description
1 polymer ?
#
loop_
_entity_poly.entity_id
_entity_poly.type
_entity_poly.pdbx_seq_one_letter_code
_entity_poly.pdbx_strand_id
1 'polypeptide(L)' 'MRKIIFAINTTIDGYADHTAGIVDAELHNFFTNLLSNSDVILFGRKTYELMENFWPNAKDDPQS' A
#
# COMPACT_ATOMS: atom_id res chain seq x y z
N MET A 1 13.29 -0.06 20.69
CA MET A 1 13.14 -0.89 19.47
C MET A 1 11.99 -0.33 18.65
N ARG A 2 12.15 -0.18 17.33
CA ARG A 2 11.05 0.19 16.42
C ARG A 2 10.20 -1.03 16.10
N LYS A 3 8.88 -0.87 15.96
CA LYS A 3 7.97 -1.96 15.55
C LYS A 3 8.10 -2.20 14.05
N ILE A 4 8.08 -3.47 13.65
CA ILE A 4 7.94 -3.88 12.25
C ILE A 4 6.51 -4.35 12.07
N ILE A 5 5.80 -3.77 11.11
CA ILE A 5 4.43 -4.13 10.77
C ILE A 5 4.44 -4.75 9.39
N PHE A 6 3.87 -5.94 9.26
CA PHE A 6 3.61 -6.58 7.98
C PHE A 6 2.12 -6.46 7.68
N ALA A 7 1.79 -5.88 6.54
CA ALA A 7 0.42 -5.71 6.08
C ALA A 7 0.33 -6.07 4.58
N ILE A 8 -0.60 -6.96 4.24
CA ILE A 8 -0.86 -7.41 2.88
C ILE A 8 -2.33 -7.80 2.76
N ASN A 9 -2.94 -7.49 1.61
CA ASN A 9 -4.29 -7.97 1.30
C ASN A 9 -4.20 -9.36 0.68
N THR A 10 -5.11 -10.24 1.09
CA THR A 10 -5.24 -11.59 0.53
C THR A 10 -6.71 -11.91 0.29
N THR A 11 -6.98 -12.74 -0.71
CA THR A 11 -8.29 -13.39 -0.86
C THR A 11 -8.50 -14.42 0.26
N ILE A 12 -9.74 -14.89 0.42
CA ILE A 12 -10.08 -15.87 1.47
C ILE A 12 -9.38 -17.23 1.29
N ASP A 13 -9.02 -17.57 0.06
CA ASP A 13 -8.25 -18.76 -0.31
C ASP A 13 -6.73 -18.50 -0.37
N GLY A 14 -6.28 -17.31 0.05
CA GLY A 14 -4.87 -17.04 0.36
C GLY A 14 -4.03 -16.47 -0.78
N TYR A 15 -4.64 -15.99 -1.88
CA TYR A 15 -3.90 -15.34 -2.96
C TYR A 15 -3.66 -13.87 -2.67
N ALA A 16 -2.42 -13.43 -2.91
CA ALA A 16 -2.04 -12.02 -2.89
C ALA A 16 -1.86 -11.54 -4.33
N ASP A 17 -2.88 -10.84 -4.85
CA ASP A 17 -2.87 -10.28 -6.20
C ASP A 17 -3.49 -8.87 -6.20
N HIS A 18 -2.87 -7.96 -6.95
CA HIS A 18 -3.25 -6.55 -6.99
C HIS A 18 -4.54 -6.26 -7.78
N THR A 19 -5.07 -7.23 -8.51
CA THR A 19 -6.30 -7.13 -9.30
C THR A 19 -7.46 -7.96 -8.74
N ALA A 20 -7.17 -8.93 -7.86
CA ALA A 20 -8.17 -9.82 -7.28
C ALA A 20 -8.94 -9.22 -6.09
N GLY A 21 -8.36 -8.23 -5.42
CA GLY A 21 -8.96 -7.61 -4.24
C GLY A 21 -10.11 -6.65 -4.57
N ILE A 22 -11.18 -6.67 -3.76
CA ILE A 22 -12.18 -5.61 -3.75
C ILE A 22 -11.66 -4.51 -2.83
N VAL A 23 -11.40 -3.33 -3.39
CA VAL A 23 -10.92 -2.18 -2.63
C VAL A 23 -12.09 -1.20 -2.43
N ASP A 24 -12.49 -1.02 -1.18
CA ASP A 24 -13.53 -0.07 -0.79
C ASP A 24 -12.97 1.06 0.09
N ALA A 25 -13.85 1.99 0.47
CA ALA A 25 -13.47 3.14 1.27
C ALA A 25 -12.97 2.76 2.68
N GLU A 26 -13.49 1.68 3.26
CA GLU A 26 -13.06 1.21 4.57
C GLU A 26 -11.61 0.70 4.51
N LEU A 27 -11.29 -0.12 3.52
CA LEU A 27 -9.95 -0.65 3.29
C LEU A 27 -8.95 0.49 3.00
N HIS A 28 -9.35 1.47 2.18
CA HIS A 28 -8.53 2.65 1.94
C HIS A 28 -8.25 3.43 3.23
N ASN A 29 -9.27 3.68 4.05
CA ASN A 29 -9.10 4.40 5.32
C ASN A 29 -8.19 3.63 6.29
N PHE A 30 -8.31 2.30 6.33
CA PHE A 30 -7.41 1.46 7.14
C PHE A 30 -5.95 1.65 6.75
N PHE A 31 -5.61 1.52 5.46
CA PHE A 31 -4.23 1.69 5.00
C PHE A 31 -3.74 3.13 5.14
N THR A 32 -4.57 4.14 4.85
CA THR A 32 -4.21 5.55 5.06
C THR A 32 -3.85 5.82 6.53
N ASN A 33 -4.63 5.29 7.47
CA ASN A 33 -4.32 5.43 8.89
C ASN A 33 -3.05 4.68 9.29
N LEU A 34 -2.84 3.46 8.79
CA LEU A 34 -1.62 2.69 9.03
C LEU A 34 -0.37 3.45 8.53
N LEU A 35 -0.42 3.95 7.30
CA LEU A 35 0.69 4.66 6.67
C LEU A 35 0.95 6.02 7.32
N SER A 36 -0.10 6.75 7.72
CA SER A 36 0.04 8.05 8.43
C SER A 36 0.74 7.92 9.79
N ASN A 37 0.75 6.73 10.38
CA ASN A 37 1.44 6.43 11.64
C ASN A 37 2.79 5.73 11.43
N SER A 38 3.29 5.65 10.19
CA SER A 38 4.52 4.93 9.83
C SER A 38 5.60 5.90 9.33
N ASP A 39 6.82 5.79 9.87
CA ASP A 39 7.96 6.61 9.42
C ASP A 39 8.56 6.13 8.10
N VAL A 40 8.50 4.82 7.83
CA VAL A 40 9.17 4.16 6.69
C VAL A 40 8.29 3.06 6.13
N ILE A 41 8.19 3.02 4.80
CA ILE A 41 7.50 1.97 4.04
C ILE A 41 8.54 1.16 3.27
N LEU A 42 8.45 -0.17 3.34
CA LEU A 42 9.35 -1.07 2.63
C LEU A 42 8.57 -1.88 1.60
N PHE A 43 8.92 -1.71 0.33
CA PHE A 43 8.36 -2.50 -0.77
C PHE A 43 9.46 -3.28 -1.48
N GLY A 44 9.11 -4.49 -1.94
CA GLY A 44 9.90 -5.16 -2.97
C GLY A 44 9.75 -4.41 -4.30
N ARG A 45 10.73 -4.60 -5.20
CA ARG A 45 10.78 -3.90 -6.50
C ARG A 45 9.45 -3.91 -7.27
N LYS A 46 8.79 -5.07 -7.34
CA LYS A 46 7.52 -5.21 -8.09
C LYS A 46 6.36 -4.41 -7.50
N THR A 47 6.25 -4.39 -6.17
CA THR A 47 5.24 -3.58 -5.48
C THR A 47 5.57 -2.09 -5.60
N TYR A 48 6.85 -1.72 -5.54
CA TYR A 48 7.27 -0.32 -5.73
C TYR A 48 6.92 0.18 -7.13
N GLU A 49 7.30 -0.56 -8.18
CA GLU A 49 6.97 -0.24 -9.59
C GLU A 49 5.45 -0.08 -9.78
N LEU A 50 4.64 -0.94 -9.15
CA LEU A 50 3.17 -0.84 -9.22
C LEU A 50 2.64 0.47 -8.63
N MET A 51 3.12 0.85 -7.45
CA MET A 51 2.68 2.08 -6.75
C MET A 51 3.16 3.34 -7.47
N GLU A 52 4.43 3.36 -7.91
CA GLU A 52 5.01 4.49 -8.65
C GLU A 52 4.25 4.76 -9.95
N ASN A 53 3.87 3.71 -10.69
CA ASN A 53 3.11 3.86 -11.92
C ASN A 53 1.68 4.38 -11.70
N PHE A 54 1.12 4.21 -10.50
CA PHE A 54 -0.21 4.72 -10.17
C PHE A 54 -0.17 6.22 -9.83
N TRP A 55 0.88 6.69 -9.15
CA TRP A 55 1.10 8.11 -8.85
C TRP A 55 2.46 8.61 -9.38
N PRO A 56 2.63 8.70 -10.71
CA PRO A 56 3.95 8.99 -11.30
C PRO A 56 4.51 10.36 -10.90
N ASN A 57 3.63 11.29 -10.52
CA ASN A 57 3.99 12.66 -10.15
C ASN A 57 4.06 12.89 -8.64
N ALA A 58 3.66 11.94 -7.79
CA ALA A 58 3.58 12.15 -6.33
C ALA A 58 4.92 12.53 -5.69
N LYS A 59 6.04 12.17 -6.32
CA LYS A 59 7.38 12.58 -5.87
C LYS A 59 7.63 14.09 -6.04
N ASP A 60 7.07 14.68 -7.10
CA ASP A 60 7.30 16.07 -7.51
C ASP A 60 6.17 16.98 -7.01
N ASP A 61 4.95 16.47 -7.05
CA ASP A 61 3.73 17.08 -6.52
C ASP A 61 2.93 16.04 -5.72
N PRO A 62 3.12 15.96 -4.39
CA PRO A 62 2.41 15.00 -3.53
C PRO A 62 0.88 15.18 -3.48
N GLN A 63 0.35 16.28 -4.03
CA GLN A 63 -1.09 16.59 -4.05
C GLN A 63 -1.74 16.37 -5.42
N SER A 64 -0.98 15.88 -6.41
CA SER A 64 -1.45 15.64 -7.78
C SER A 64 -2.52 14.55 -7.88
#